data_AF-A0A920TG92-F1
#
_entry.id   AF-A0A920TG92-F1
#
_cell.length_a   1.000
_cell.length_b   1.000
_cell.length_c   1.000
_cell.angle_alpha   90.00
_cell.angle_beta   90.00
_cell.angle_gamma   90.00
#
_symmetry.space_group_name_H-M   'P 1'
#
loop_
_entity.id
_entity.type
_entity.pdbx_description
1 polymer ?
#
loop_
_entity_poly.entity_id
_entity_poly.type
_entity_poly.pdbx_seq_one_letter_code
_entity_poly.pdbx_strand_id
1 'polypeptide(L)' 'MYLNDIFTVPVNLAGLPAISVPAGHDKNNLPLGLQLIGKPFDEQTILNLSLAIEKRANLKKKSKFGWN' A
#
# COMPACT_ATOMS: atom_id res chain seq x y z
N MET A 1 -11.17 -9.63 -11.36
CA MET A 1 -11.44 -9.61 -9.91
C MET A 1 -10.51 -10.60 -9.21
N TYR A 2 -10.69 -11.92 -9.37
CA TYR A 2 -9.88 -12.93 -8.64
C TYR A 2 -8.36 -12.79 -8.69
N LEU A 3 -7.77 -12.54 -9.87
CA LEU A 3 -6.30 -12.44 -9.98
C LEU A 3 -5.77 -11.09 -9.48
N ASN A 4 -6.53 -10.01 -9.65
CA ASN A 4 -6.11 -8.68 -9.21
C ASN A 4 -6.17 -8.54 -7.69
N ASP A 5 -7.13 -9.21 -7.05
CA ASP A 5 -7.37 -9.12 -5.61
C ASP A 5 -6.68 -10.25 -4.83
N ILE A 6 -5.83 -11.04 -5.49
CA ILE A 6 -5.15 -12.20 -4.88
C ILE A 6 -4.31 -11.81 -3.66
N PHE A 7 -3.76 -10.60 -3.66
CA PHE A 7 -2.94 -10.10 -2.56
C PHE A 7 -3.77 -9.41 -1.48
N THR A 8 -4.98 -8.93 -1.77
CA THR A 8 -5.80 -8.16 -0.83
C THR A 8 -6.88 -9.01 -0.16
N VAL A 9 -7.52 -9.95 -0.86
CA VAL A 9 -8.61 -10.78 -0.29
C VAL A 9 -8.19 -11.61 0.94
N PRO A 10 -7.01 -12.25 0.99
CA PRO A 10 -6.64 -13.07 2.14
C PRO A 10 -6.63 -12.29 3.46
N VAL A 11 -6.27 -11.00 3.43
CA VAL A 11 -6.15 -10.20 4.66
C VAL A 11 -7.51 -9.82 5.24
N ASN A 12 -8.50 -9.56 4.39
CA ASN A 12 -9.89 -9.35 4.80
C ASN A 12 -10.48 -10.60 5.47
N LEU A 13 -10.22 -11.78 4.88
CA LEU A 13 -10.70 -13.06 5.43
C LEU A 13 -10.03 -13.40 6.76
N ALA A 14 -8.76 -13.04 6.92
CA ALA A 14 -8.02 -13.25 8.15
C ALA A 14 -8.35 -12.21 9.25
N GLY A 15 -9.06 -11.12 8.92
CA GLY A 15 -9.38 -10.06 9.87
C GLY A 15 -8.15 -9.31 10.41
N LEU A 16 -7.07 -9.26 9.63
CA LEU A 16 -5.82 -8.63 10.04
C LEU A 16 -5.76 -7.16 9.59
N PRO A 17 -5.09 -6.28 10.37
CA PRO A 17 -4.86 -4.92 9.94
C PRO A 17 -3.88 -4.89 8.77
N ALA A 18 -4.18 -4.07 7.77
CA ALA A 18 -3.38 -3.91 6.57
C ALA A 18 -3.44 -2.49 6.02
N ILE A 19 -2.38 -2.08 5.32
CA ILE A 19 -2.29 -0.78 4.64
C ILE A 19 -1.55 -0.93 3.31
N SER A 20 -1.97 -0.13 2.33
CA SER A 20 -1.24 0.04 1.08
C SER A 20 -0.50 1.38 1.11
N VAL A 21 0.82 1.35 0.92
CA VAL A 21 1.66 2.54 0.85
C VAL A 21 2.28 2.67 -0.54
N PRO A 22 2.47 3.90 -1.06
CA PRO A 22 3.18 4.10 -2.32
C PRO A 22 4.63 3.59 -2.22
N ALA A 23 5.08 2.82 -3.21
CA ALA A 23 6.38 2.17 -3.22
C ALA A 23 7.31 2.64 -4.35
N GLY A 24 6.75 3.29 -5.38
CA GLY A 24 7.53 3.71 -6.54
C GLY A 24 6.68 3.84 -7.78
N HIS A 25 7.35 3.88 -8.93
CA HIS A 25 6.72 3.72 -10.22
C HIS A 25 7.43 2.60 -11.01
N ASP A 26 6.69 1.95 -11.90
CA ASP A 26 7.29 1.00 -12.84
C ASP A 26 8.00 1.71 -14.00
N LYS A 27 8.51 0.93 -14.96
CA LYS A 27 9.19 1.44 -16.17
C LYS A 27 8.29 2.31 -17.05
N ASN A 28 6.97 2.14 -16.95
CA ASN A 28 5.96 2.88 -17.69
C ASN A 28 5.42 4.08 -16.88
N ASN A 29 6.06 4.39 -15.75
CA ASN A 29 5.66 5.46 -14.85
C ASN A 29 4.25 5.27 -14.25
N LEU A 30 3.81 4.02 -14.06
CA LEU A 30 2.59 3.67 -13.32
C LEU A 30 2.90 3.51 -11.82
N PRO A 31 2.01 3.99 -10.92
CA PRO A 31 2.26 3.91 -9.48
C PRO A 31 2.25 2.47 -8.99
N LEU A 32 3.25 2.12 -8.18
CA LEU A 32 3.35 0.85 -7.49
C LEU A 32 2.97 1.01 -6.02
N GLY A 33 2.10 0.13 -5.52
CA GLY A 33 1.74 0.04 -4.11
C GLY A 33 2.47 -1.12 -3.43
N LEU A 34 2.83 -0.94 -2.16
CA LEU A 34 3.35 -1.98 -1.28
C LEU A 34 2.31 -2.23 -0.18
N GLN A 35 1.90 -3.49 -0.02
CA GLN A 35 0.97 -3.88 1.02
C GLN A 35 1.72 -4.37 2.26
N LEU A 36 1.37 -3.81 3.41
CA LEU A 36 1.87 -4.23 4.71
C LEU A 36 0.72 -4.86 5.49
N ILE A 37 0.96 -6.02 6.10
CA ILE A 37 0.00 -6.75 6.91
C ILE A 37 0.61 -6.93 8.29
N GLY A 38 -0.11 -6.55 9.33
CA GLY A 38 0.33 -6.68 10.72
C GLY A 38 -0.40 -7.77 11.47
N LYS A 39 -0.07 -7.87 12.76
CA LYS A 39 -0.70 -8.79 13.70
C LYS A 39 -2.10 -8.27 14.11
N PRO A 40 -2.99 -9.12 14.62
CA PRO A 40 -4.26 -8.67 15.17
C PRO A 40 -4.05 -7.55 16.21
N PHE A 41 -4.80 -6.45 16.08
CA PHE A 41 -4.77 -5.29 16.99
C PHE A 41 -3.41 -4.57 17.11
N ASP A 42 -2.55 -4.69 16.09
CA ASP A 42 -1.21 -4.06 16.06
C ASP A 42 -1.09 -2.98 14.95
N GLU A 43 -2.10 -2.11 14.86
CA GLU A 43 -2.16 -1.03 13.87
C GLU A 43 -1.01 -0.02 14.05
N GLN A 44 -0.58 0.22 15.29
CA GLN A 44 0.48 1.18 15.60
C GLN A 44 1.80 0.80 14.91
N THR A 45 2.14 -0.48 14.88
CA THR A 45 3.36 -0.97 14.20
C THR A 45 3.26 -0.74 12.69
N ILE A 46 2.10 -1.05 12.09
CA ILE A 46 1.85 -0.83 10.67
C ILE A 46 1.94 0.65 10.30
N LEU A 47 1.33 1.52 11.10
CA LEU A 47 1.36 2.98 10.88
C LEU A 47 2.77 3.54 11.01
N ASN A 48 3.54 3.10 12.01
CA ASN A 48 4.93 3.50 12.17
C ASN A 48 5.80 3.06 10.98
N LEU A 49 5.61 1.82 10.51
CA LEU A 49 6.31 1.31 9.33
C LEU A 49 5.93 2.09 8.07
N SER A 50 4.65 2.42 7.91
CA SER A 50 4.14 3.21 6.79
C SER A 50 4.75 4.60 6.75
N LEU A 51 4.83 5.27 7.90
CA LEU A 51 5.50 6.57 8.04
C LEU A 51 7.00 6.46 7.74
N ALA A 52 7.64 5.37 8.18
CA ALA A 52 9.06 5.13 7.91
C ALA A 52 9.34 4.92 6.42
N ILE A 53 8.43 4.25 5.70
CA ILE A 53 8.48 4.07 4.25
C ILE A 53 8.24 5.39 3.55
N GLU A 54 7.17 6.12 3.90
CA GLU A 54 6.83 7.43 3.29
C GLU A 54 8.02 8.39 3.36
N LYS A 55 8.66 8.53 4.52
CA LYS A 55 9.81 9.40 4.74
C LYS A 55 11.04 9.02 3.89
N ARG A 56 11.20 7.74 3.56
CA ARG A 56 12.36 7.21 2.81
C ARG A 56 12.12 7.12 1.32
N ALA A 57 10.89 6.85 0.91
CA ALA A 57 10.55 6.59 -0.47
C ALA A 57 10.65 7.85 -1.35
N ASN A 58 10.69 9.05 -0.74
CA ASN A 58 10.84 10.34 -1.42
C ASN A 58 9.99 10.45 -2.70
N LEU A 59 8.77 9.92 -2.62
CA LEU A 59 7.89 9.80 -3.78
C LEU A 59 7.32 11.18 -4.09
N LYS A 60 7.63 11.70 -5.27
CA LYS A 60 7.03 12.94 -5.75
C LYS A 60 5.52 12.73 -5.87
N LYS A 61 4.73 13.48 -5.09
CA LYS A 61 3.27 13.56 -5.26
C LYS A 61 2.97 14.06 -6.68
N LYS A 62 2.68 13.16 -7.60
CA LYS A 62 2.08 13.50 -8.89
C LYS A 62 0.58 13.28 -8.77
N SER A 63 -0.16 14.33 -8.40
CA SER A 63 -1.61 14.33 -8.58
C SER A 63 -1.93 14.61 -10.04
N LYS A 64 -2.01 13.58 -10.88
CA LYS A 64 -2.80 13.66 -12.11
C LYS A 64 -4.12 12.95 -11.85
N PHE A 65 -5.04 13.69 -11.22
CA PHE A 65 -6.44 13.29 -11.13
C PHE A 65 -7.07 13.68 -12.46
N GLY A 66 -7.15 12.72 -13.39
CA GLY A 66 -7.73 12.92 -14.71
C GLY A 66 -9.11 12.28 -14.79
N TRP A 67 -10.15 13.11 -14.73
CA TRP A 67 -11.45 12.80 -15.33
C TRP A 67 -11.46 13.52 -16.67
N ASN A 68 -10.90 12.87 -17.69
CA ASN A 68 -11.06 13.20 -19.11
C ASN A 68 -10.73 11.95 -19.92
#